data_AF-R6LZ15-F1
#
_entry.id   AF-R6LZ15-F1
#
_cell.length_a   1.000
_cell.length_b   1.000
_cell.length_c   1.000
_cell.angle_alpha   90.00
_cell.angle_beta   90.00
_cell.angle_gamma   90.00
#
_symmetry.space_group_name_H-M   'P 1'
#
loop_
_entity.id
_entity.type
_entity.pdbx_description
1 polymer ?
#
loop_
_entity_poly.entity_id
_entity_poly.type
_entity_poly.pdbx_seq_one_letter_code
_entity_poly.pdbx_strand_id
1 'polypeptide(L)'
;MAKKTLTEAFDVKPKETPKNGLKDYDIFGDKGLLDSLRTKIVQNLIEENIPDDGLLEDYINNEIDNTLSGYDLGTLERGHIFNLIQNEIMGYGPITPLLQDNAITEIMVNAPNEIYVEIDGKIAKDETVSFINDKHIIRTIQRIVQPLGRTIDAANPMVDARLRDGSRLNAVIPPLSLKGPVLTIRKFNKKLESIDDLLRGGSLTVNMARFLEAAVQAKLNIIISGGTGTGKTTLLNILSGFLGEDERIITIEDAAELKLHQKHVISLETRLINYEGEGEVTIRDLVRNSLRMRPDRIIVGEVRGKEAFDMMQAMNTGHEGSLTTLHANNSIDTINRLETMILMNEMEIPVSAVRGYIANAIDLIVQIDRLSDGKRKITSISEIDGMKDGEIVLKEIFSFKQVGVANDGSVMGEFGVYKRKPRVYDKITRKGIDIKDIFN
;
A
#
# COMPACT_ATOMS: atom_id res chain seq x y z
N MET A 1 -3.11 -35.25 -31.56
CA MET A 1 -3.19 -35.76 -30.18
C MET A 1 -3.49 -34.60 -29.26
N ALA A 2 -4.56 -34.66 -28.47
CA ALA A 2 -4.89 -33.60 -27.51
C ALA A 2 -3.74 -33.45 -26.50
N LYS A 3 -3.21 -32.23 -26.35
CA LYS A 3 -2.13 -31.95 -25.40
C LYS A 3 -2.70 -32.04 -23.99
N LYS A 4 -2.25 -33.03 -23.21
CA LYS A 4 -2.53 -33.14 -21.78
C LYS A 4 -1.92 -31.95 -21.04
N THR A 5 -2.64 -31.41 -20.07
CA THR A 5 -2.13 -30.37 -19.17
C THR A 5 -1.03 -30.93 -18.25
N LEU A 6 -0.14 -30.09 -17.72
CA LEU A 6 0.93 -30.53 -16.81
C LEU A 6 0.37 -31.24 -15.56
N THR A 7 -0.79 -30.81 -15.07
CA THR A 7 -1.56 -31.46 -14.00
C THR A 7 -1.96 -32.91 -14.33
N GLU A 8 -2.37 -33.18 -15.58
CA GLU A 8 -2.73 -34.52 -16.04
C GLU A 8 -1.49 -35.39 -16.34
N ALA A 9 -0.35 -34.77 -16.63
CA ALA A 9 0.91 -35.47 -16.92
C ALA A 9 1.62 -35.97 -15.65
N PHE A 10 1.44 -35.27 -14.53
CA PHE A 10 2.12 -35.55 -13.25
C PHE A 10 1.20 -36.10 -12.17
N ASP A 11 -0.06 -36.43 -12.49
CA ASP A 11 -1.07 -36.96 -11.57
C ASP A 11 -1.20 -36.12 -10.27
N VAL A 12 -0.95 -34.81 -10.40
CA VAL A 12 -0.99 -33.86 -9.29
C VAL A 12 -2.45 -33.54 -9.05
N LYS A 13 -3.05 -34.17 -8.04
CA LYS A 13 -4.33 -33.73 -7.51
C LYS A 13 -4.19 -32.25 -7.09
N PRO A 14 -5.08 -31.34 -7.53
CA PRO A 14 -5.05 -29.98 -7.03
C PRO A 14 -5.06 -30.06 -5.51
N LYS A 15 -4.12 -29.35 -4.88
CA LYS A 15 -4.13 -29.20 -3.42
C LYS A 15 -5.46 -28.53 -3.11
N GLU A 16 -6.41 -29.28 -2.56
CA GLU A 16 -7.58 -28.70 -1.94
C GLU A 16 -7.04 -27.83 -0.81
N THR A 17 -6.93 -26.53 -1.06
CA THR A 17 -6.92 -25.56 0.02
C THR A 17 -8.18 -25.86 0.81
N PRO A 18 -8.11 -26.20 2.11
CA PRO A 18 -9.32 -26.40 2.87
C PRO A 18 -10.13 -25.11 2.76
N LYS A 19 -11.24 -25.16 2.04
CA LYS A 19 -12.24 -24.10 2.04
C LYS A 19 -12.85 -24.11 3.43
N ASN A 20 -12.22 -23.41 4.38
CA ASN A 20 -12.90 -22.98 5.61
C ASN A 20 -13.83 -21.79 5.27
N GLY A 21 -14.71 -21.98 4.28
CA GLY A 21 -15.65 -20.99 3.79
C GLY A 21 -17.00 -21.67 3.58
N LEU A 22 -17.55 -22.23 4.65
CA LEU A 22 -18.97 -22.58 4.68
C LEU A 22 -19.74 -21.27 4.63
N LYS A 23 -20.67 -21.12 3.70
CA LYS A 23 -21.51 -19.91 3.65
C LYS A 23 -22.38 -19.86 4.90
N ASP A 24 -22.79 -18.65 5.30
CA ASP A 24 -23.78 -18.44 6.36
C ASP A 24 -24.96 -19.44 6.26
N TYR A 25 -25.47 -19.61 5.04
CA TYR A 25 -26.61 -20.47 4.75
C TYR A 25 -26.30 -21.95 4.54
N ASP A 26 -25.02 -22.33 4.47
CA ASP A 26 -24.60 -23.74 4.47
C ASP A 26 -24.55 -24.28 5.91
N ILE A 27 -24.31 -23.40 6.89
CA ILE A 27 -24.32 -23.73 8.33
C ILE A 27 -25.73 -23.58 8.91
N PHE A 28 -26.45 -22.52 8.51
CA PHE A 28 -27.82 -22.24 8.93
C PHE A 28 -28.80 -22.44 7.77
N GLY A 29 -29.46 -23.60 7.74
CA GLY A 29 -30.45 -23.91 6.71
C GLY A 29 -31.68 -22.99 6.73
N ASP A 30 -32.07 -22.51 7.91
CA ASP A 30 -33.15 -21.53 8.07
C ASP A 30 -32.63 -20.09 7.99
N LYS A 31 -32.70 -19.54 6.79
CA LYS A 31 -32.27 -18.17 6.49
C LYS A 31 -33.09 -17.12 7.25
N GLY A 32 -34.39 -17.34 7.38
CA GLY A 32 -35.29 -16.39 8.04
C GLY A 32 -35.00 -16.31 9.54
N LEU A 33 -34.70 -17.45 10.15
CA LEU A 33 -34.26 -17.51 11.54
C LEU A 33 -32.92 -16.79 11.71
N LEU A 34 -31.91 -17.06 10.87
CA LEU A 34 -30.60 -16.40 10.96
C LEU A 34 -30.72 -14.87 10.86
N ASP A 35 -31.51 -14.35 9.92
CA ASP A 35 -31.74 -12.91 9.78
C ASP A 35 -32.46 -12.31 11.01
N SER A 36 -33.40 -13.06 11.60
CA SER A 36 -34.08 -12.64 12.82
C SER A 36 -33.12 -12.57 14.02
N LEU A 37 -32.23 -13.57 14.15
CA LEU A 37 -31.21 -13.63 15.19
C LEU A 37 -30.18 -12.50 15.01
N ARG A 38 -29.71 -12.25 13.79
CA ARG A 38 -28.83 -11.13 13.47
C ARG A 38 -29.44 -9.78 13.84
N THR A 39 -30.72 -9.59 13.55
CA THR A 39 -31.44 -8.36 13.91
C THR A 39 -31.51 -8.20 15.42
N LYS A 40 -31.81 -9.27 16.16
CA LYS A 40 -31.86 -9.28 17.63
C LYS A 40 -30.50 -8.97 18.24
N ILE A 41 -29.43 -9.60 17.74
CA ILE A 41 -28.04 -9.33 18.16
C ILE A 41 -27.70 -7.86 17.99
N VAL A 42 -27.91 -7.30 16.79
CA VAL A 42 -27.58 -5.90 16.52
C VAL A 42 -28.44 -4.95 17.38
N GLN A 43 -29.69 -5.29 17.64
CA GLN A 43 -30.55 -4.47 18.51
C GLN A 43 -30.08 -4.49 19.97
N ASN A 44 -29.80 -5.68 20.52
CA ASN A 44 -29.35 -5.81 21.90
C ASN A 44 -28.00 -5.12 22.14
N LEU A 45 -27.06 -5.22 21.18
CA LEU A 45 -25.77 -4.52 21.23
C LEU A 45 -25.89 -2.99 21.15
N ILE A 46 -27.03 -2.45 20.72
CA ILE A 46 -27.30 -0.99 20.72
C ILE A 46 -27.90 -0.56 22.05
N GLU A 47 -28.72 -1.41 22.66
CA GLU A 47 -29.43 -1.12 23.90
C GLU A 47 -28.52 -1.28 25.13
N GLU A 48 -27.53 -2.17 25.06
CA GLU A 48 -26.57 -2.41 26.14
C GLU A 48 -25.19 -1.81 25.82
N ASN A 49 -24.68 -0.94 26.70
CA ASN A 49 -23.30 -0.47 26.61
C ASN A 49 -22.34 -1.65 26.86
N ILE A 50 -21.48 -1.94 25.88
CA ILE A 50 -20.45 -2.98 25.99
C ILE A 50 -19.55 -2.67 27.21
N PRO A 51 -19.34 -3.61 28.15
CA PRO A 51 -18.50 -3.38 29.33
C PRO A 51 -17.02 -3.14 28.96
N ASP A 52 -16.39 -2.12 29.55
CA ASP A 52 -15.01 -1.72 29.23
C ASP A 52 -13.93 -2.70 29.74
N ASP A 53 -14.13 -3.40 30.87
CA ASP A 53 -13.12 -4.30 31.43
C ASP A 53 -13.73 -5.49 32.19
N GLY A 54 -13.29 -6.71 31.86
CA GLY A 54 -13.23 -7.83 32.80
C GLY A 54 -13.92 -9.15 32.42
N LEU A 55 -15.05 -9.14 31.70
CA LEU A 55 -15.81 -10.38 31.41
C LEU A 55 -16.48 -10.34 30.03
N LEU A 56 -15.74 -9.95 28.99
CA LEU A 56 -16.28 -9.85 27.62
C LEU A 56 -16.79 -11.20 27.08
N GLU A 57 -16.08 -12.30 27.41
CA GLU A 57 -16.55 -13.64 27.06
C GLU A 57 -17.86 -14.00 27.77
N ASP A 58 -18.03 -13.63 29.04
CA ASP A 58 -19.30 -13.87 29.75
C ASP A 58 -20.42 -12.98 29.20
N TYR A 59 -20.11 -11.75 28.81
CA TYR A 59 -21.07 -10.88 28.12
C TYR A 59 -21.53 -11.51 26.79
N ILE A 60 -20.60 -11.99 25.97
CA ILE A 60 -20.91 -12.70 24.72
C ILE A 60 -21.74 -13.96 25.01
N ASN A 61 -21.37 -14.75 26.01
CA ASN A 61 -22.09 -15.97 26.37
C ASN A 61 -23.50 -15.68 26.88
N ASN A 62 -23.67 -14.66 27.74
CA ASN A 62 -24.98 -14.21 28.20
C ASN A 62 -25.84 -13.68 27.05
N GLU A 63 -25.24 -12.94 26.13
CA GLU A 63 -25.94 -12.39 24.98
C GLU A 63 -26.37 -13.48 24.00
N ILE A 64 -25.57 -14.54 23.86
CA ILE A 64 -25.94 -15.76 23.15
C ILE A 64 -27.12 -16.43 23.84
N ASP A 65 -27.06 -16.65 25.15
CA ASP A 65 -28.15 -17.32 25.88
C ASP A 65 -29.45 -16.49 25.80
N ASN A 66 -29.37 -15.16 25.88
CA ASN A 66 -30.50 -14.24 25.70
C ASN A 66 -31.06 -14.27 24.27
N THR A 67 -30.17 -14.24 23.27
CA THR A 67 -30.53 -14.25 21.86
C THR A 67 -31.18 -15.57 21.48
N LEU A 68 -30.60 -16.69 21.92
CA LEU A 68 -31.00 -18.06 21.61
C LEU A 68 -32.08 -18.64 22.52
N SER A 69 -32.51 -17.91 23.56
CA SER A 69 -33.59 -18.36 24.44
C SER A 69 -34.85 -18.70 23.64
N GLY A 70 -35.28 -19.97 23.71
CA GLY A 70 -36.43 -20.49 22.96
C GLY A 70 -36.12 -21.15 21.62
N TYR A 71 -34.85 -21.23 21.21
CA TYR A 71 -34.40 -21.90 19.99
C TYR A 71 -33.56 -23.15 20.32
N ASP A 72 -33.82 -24.26 19.63
CA ASP A 72 -33.03 -25.48 19.71
C ASP A 72 -32.03 -25.51 18.54
N LEU A 73 -30.82 -24.98 18.79
CA LEU A 73 -29.74 -24.91 17.79
C LEU A 73 -28.67 -25.97 18.04
N GLY A 74 -28.16 -26.56 16.97
CA GLY A 74 -27.03 -27.48 17.03
C GLY A 74 -25.71 -26.78 17.41
N THR A 75 -24.69 -27.56 17.77
CA THR A 75 -23.37 -27.03 18.17
C THR A 75 -22.72 -26.14 17.11
N LEU A 76 -22.89 -26.48 15.81
CA LEU A 76 -22.34 -25.70 14.70
C LEU A 76 -23.05 -24.36 14.52
N GLU A 77 -24.38 -24.36 14.63
CA GLU A 77 -25.23 -23.17 14.56
C GLU A 77 -24.91 -22.21 15.71
N ARG A 78 -24.85 -22.72 16.95
CA ARG A 78 -24.48 -21.93 18.12
C ARG A 78 -23.07 -21.34 17.98
N GLY A 79 -22.11 -22.11 17.48
CA GLY A 79 -20.74 -21.64 17.22
C GLY A 79 -20.69 -20.54 16.14
N HIS A 80 -21.54 -20.60 15.12
CA HIS A 80 -21.62 -19.55 14.11
C HIS A 80 -22.26 -18.26 14.65
N ILE A 81 -23.30 -18.35 15.47
CA ILE A 81 -23.87 -17.17 16.17
C ILE A 81 -22.85 -16.52 17.11
N PHE A 82 -22.07 -17.32 17.85
CA PHE A 82 -20.97 -16.82 18.67
C PHE A 82 -20.00 -15.98 17.84
N ASN A 83 -19.55 -16.49 16.69
CA ASN A 83 -18.63 -15.76 15.82
C ASN A 83 -19.25 -14.47 15.27
N LEU A 84 -20.55 -14.45 14.94
CA LEU A 84 -21.24 -13.23 14.50
C LEU A 84 -21.25 -12.16 15.59
N ILE A 85 -21.62 -12.52 16.82
CA ILE A 85 -21.63 -11.60 17.96
C ILE A 85 -20.21 -11.09 18.25
N GLN A 86 -19.23 -11.98 18.27
CA GLN A 86 -17.84 -11.62 18.48
C GLN A 86 -17.34 -10.63 17.40
N ASN A 87 -17.68 -10.87 16.14
CA ASN A 87 -17.32 -9.99 15.03
C ASN A 87 -18.02 -8.63 15.10
N GLU A 88 -19.23 -8.56 15.65
CA GLU A 88 -19.91 -7.29 15.90
C GLU A 88 -19.28 -6.50 17.05
N ILE A 89 -18.88 -7.16 18.12
CA ILE A 89 -18.33 -6.49 19.30
C ILE A 89 -16.86 -6.11 19.10
N MET A 90 -16.04 -7.07 18.67
CA MET A 90 -14.58 -6.93 18.63
C MET A 90 -14.03 -6.64 17.23
N GLY A 91 -14.85 -6.86 16.20
CA GLY A 91 -14.43 -6.83 14.81
C GLY A 91 -15.08 -5.72 13.99
N TYR A 92 -15.01 -5.93 12.68
CA TYR A 92 -15.55 -5.07 11.63
C TYR A 92 -16.95 -5.54 11.19
N GLY A 93 -17.68 -6.26 12.05
CA GLY A 93 -18.99 -6.80 11.74
C GLY A 93 -18.88 -7.96 10.74
N PRO A 94 -19.81 -8.11 9.79
CA PRO A 94 -19.85 -9.26 8.88
C PRO A 94 -18.61 -9.41 8.00
N ILE A 95 -17.88 -8.32 7.74
CA ILE A 95 -16.69 -8.33 6.88
C ILE A 95 -15.40 -8.74 7.61
N THR A 96 -15.46 -9.01 8.91
CA THR A 96 -14.28 -9.39 9.72
C THR A 96 -13.52 -10.59 9.15
N PRO A 97 -14.17 -11.70 8.74
CA PRO A 97 -13.46 -12.84 8.15
C PRO A 97 -12.74 -12.49 6.85
N LEU A 98 -13.35 -11.65 5.99
CA LEU A 98 -12.74 -11.20 4.74
C LEU A 98 -11.51 -10.31 4.99
N LEU A 99 -11.56 -9.48 6.02
CA LEU A 99 -10.41 -8.67 6.45
C LEU A 99 -9.26 -9.52 6.98
N GLN A 100 -9.55 -10.66 7.61
CA GLN A 100 -8.53 -11.58 8.12
C GLN A 100 -7.90 -12.47 7.04
N ASP A 101 -8.56 -12.68 5.89
CA ASP A 101 -8.05 -13.55 4.82
C ASP A 101 -6.92 -12.89 4.00
N ASN A 102 -5.69 -13.40 4.14
CA ASN A 102 -4.51 -12.90 3.43
C ASN A 102 -4.52 -13.11 1.90
N ALA A 103 -5.48 -13.86 1.35
CA ALA A 103 -5.69 -13.97 -0.09
C ALA A 103 -6.44 -12.76 -0.66
N ILE A 104 -7.27 -12.10 0.15
CA ILE A 104 -8.07 -10.94 -0.25
C ILE A 104 -7.23 -9.67 -0.16
N THR A 105 -7.21 -8.89 -1.22
CA THR A 105 -6.51 -7.59 -1.32
C THR A 105 -7.44 -6.38 -1.20
N GLU A 106 -8.72 -6.54 -1.56
CA GLU A 106 -9.72 -5.47 -1.50
C GLU A 106 -11.10 -6.05 -1.20
N ILE A 107 -11.92 -5.29 -0.45
CA ILE A 107 -13.30 -5.64 -0.08
C ILE A 107 -14.19 -4.47 -0.48
N MET A 108 -15.28 -4.75 -1.18
CA MET A 108 -16.25 -3.77 -1.65
C MET A 108 -17.65 -4.20 -1.24
N VAL A 109 -18.29 -3.41 -0.38
CA VAL A 109 -19.68 -3.58 0.04
C VAL A 109 -20.51 -2.55 -0.71
N ASN A 110 -21.29 -3.02 -1.70
CA ASN A 110 -22.10 -2.16 -2.57
C ASN A 110 -23.58 -2.12 -2.14
N ALA A 111 -24.03 -3.13 -1.40
CA ALA A 111 -25.35 -3.26 -0.81
C ALA A 111 -25.33 -4.39 0.24
N PRO A 112 -26.39 -4.61 1.03
CA PRO A 112 -26.40 -5.63 2.07
C PRO A 112 -26.06 -7.06 1.60
N ASN A 113 -26.42 -7.40 0.36
CA ASN A 113 -26.17 -8.70 -0.28
C ASN A 113 -25.27 -8.61 -1.54
N GLU A 114 -24.58 -7.49 -1.72
CA GLU A 114 -23.58 -7.31 -2.77
C GLU A 114 -22.23 -6.97 -2.16
N ILE A 115 -21.49 -8.01 -1.81
CA ILE A 115 -20.11 -7.91 -1.36
C ILE A 115 -19.22 -8.51 -2.45
N TYR A 116 -18.15 -7.78 -2.81
CA TYR A 116 -17.13 -8.22 -3.75
C TYR A 116 -15.77 -8.19 -3.08
N VAL A 117 -14.90 -9.09 -3.51
CA VAL A 117 -13.52 -9.19 -3.02
C VAL A 117 -12.57 -9.26 -4.20
N GLU A 118 -11.37 -8.69 -4.06
CA GLU A 118 -10.28 -8.91 -5.00
C GLU A 118 -9.35 -10.01 -4.47
N ILE A 119 -9.10 -11.02 -5.30
CA ILE A 119 -8.13 -12.10 -5.03
C ILE A 119 -7.24 -12.23 -6.27
N ASP A 120 -5.92 -12.16 -6.08
CA ASP A 120 -4.91 -12.21 -7.15
C ASP A 120 -5.22 -11.26 -8.33
N GLY A 121 -5.70 -10.05 -8.01
CA GLY A 121 -6.04 -9.01 -9.00
C GLY A 121 -7.32 -9.25 -9.78
N LYS A 122 -8.15 -10.23 -9.38
CA LYS A 122 -9.46 -10.52 -9.98
C LYS A 122 -10.57 -10.24 -8.97
N ILE A 123 -11.59 -9.53 -9.40
CA ILE A 123 -12.79 -9.24 -8.60
C ILE A 123 -13.77 -10.40 -8.72
N ALA A 124 -14.24 -10.90 -7.57
CA ALA A 124 -15.28 -11.90 -7.48
C ALA A 124 -16.34 -11.48 -6.46
N LYS A 125 -17.61 -11.86 -6.70
CA LYS A 125 -18.67 -11.69 -5.72
C LYS A 125 -18.46 -12.68 -4.58
N ASP A 126 -18.47 -12.20 -3.35
CA ASP A 126 -18.49 -13.05 -2.16
C ASP A 126 -19.93 -13.41 -1.81
N GLU A 127 -20.15 -14.69 -1.48
CA GLU A 127 -21.47 -15.21 -1.07
C GLU A 127 -21.45 -15.76 0.36
N THR A 128 -20.34 -15.57 1.08
CA THR A 128 -20.15 -16.10 2.43
C THR A 128 -20.59 -15.12 3.51
N VAL A 129 -20.58 -13.82 3.23
CA VAL A 129 -20.97 -12.77 4.18
C VAL A 129 -22.10 -11.89 3.64
N SER A 130 -22.92 -11.34 4.54
CA SER A 130 -23.94 -10.34 4.22
C SER A 130 -24.22 -9.38 5.39
N PHE A 131 -24.77 -8.21 5.08
CA PHE A 131 -25.35 -7.31 6.08
C PHE A 131 -26.87 -7.50 6.13
N ILE A 132 -27.47 -7.19 7.28
CA ILE A 132 -28.93 -7.25 7.49
C ILE A 132 -29.65 -6.25 6.59
N ASN A 133 -29.16 -5.00 6.56
CA ASN A 133 -29.74 -3.89 5.80
C ASN A 133 -28.77 -2.71 5.74
N ASP A 134 -29.16 -1.63 5.05
CA ASP A 134 -28.39 -0.41 4.92
C ASP A 134 -28.05 0.25 6.26
N LYS A 135 -28.97 0.21 7.24
CA LYS A 135 -28.69 0.77 8.58
C LYS A 135 -27.57 0.00 9.27
N HIS A 136 -27.48 -1.31 9.04
CA HIS A 136 -26.38 -2.12 9.57
C HIS A 136 -25.04 -1.66 9.00
N ILE A 137 -24.95 -1.49 7.68
CA ILE A 137 -23.73 -0.99 7.02
C ILE A 137 -23.30 0.36 7.61
N ILE A 138 -24.23 1.31 7.73
CA ILE A 138 -23.94 2.65 8.29
C ILE A 138 -23.38 2.55 9.71
N ARG A 139 -24.01 1.74 10.58
CA ARG A 139 -23.55 1.54 11.96
C ARG A 139 -22.16 0.90 12.01
N THR A 140 -21.91 -0.10 11.17
CA THR A 140 -20.59 -0.72 11.07
C THR A 140 -19.54 0.31 10.65
N ILE A 141 -19.82 1.14 9.63
CA ILE A 141 -18.89 2.22 9.22
C ILE A 141 -18.65 3.18 10.38
N GLN A 142 -19.71 3.68 11.04
CA GLN A 142 -19.61 4.62 12.16
C GLN A 142 -18.75 4.05 13.29
N ARG A 143 -18.97 2.80 13.70
CA ARG A 143 -18.17 2.11 14.73
C ARG A 143 -16.70 2.01 14.34
N ILE A 144 -16.40 1.80 13.06
CA ILE A 144 -15.03 1.70 12.57
C ILE A 144 -14.32 3.06 12.59
N VAL A 145 -15.01 4.14 12.17
CA VAL A 145 -14.38 5.45 11.95
C VAL A 145 -14.38 6.36 13.19
N GLN A 146 -15.34 6.18 14.12
CA GLN A 146 -15.48 7.01 15.31
C GLN A 146 -14.26 6.98 16.25
N PRO A 147 -13.65 5.81 16.56
CA PRO A 147 -12.41 5.76 17.36
C PRO A 147 -11.21 6.43 16.67
N LEU A 148 -11.29 6.67 15.36
CA LEU A 148 -10.26 7.35 14.56
C LEU A 148 -10.46 8.87 14.50
N GLY A 149 -11.42 9.41 15.26
CA GLY A 149 -11.77 10.84 15.26
C GLY A 149 -12.47 11.28 13.98
N ARG A 150 -13.11 10.35 13.25
CA ARG A 150 -13.85 10.61 12.02
C ARG A 150 -15.33 10.29 12.22
N THR A 151 -16.19 10.94 11.45
CA THR A 151 -17.65 10.72 11.50
C THR A 151 -18.21 10.55 10.10
N ILE A 152 -19.36 9.88 10.01
CA ILE A 152 -20.14 9.78 8.78
C ILE A 152 -21.63 9.87 9.13
N ASP A 153 -22.33 10.81 8.52
CA ASP A 153 -23.74 11.10 8.77
C ASP A 153 -24.35 11.85 7.57
N ALA A 154 -25.63 12.25 7.67
CA ALA A 154 -26.31 12.94 6.57
C ALA A 154 -25.71 14.33 6.23
N ALA A 155 -25.00 14.96 7.18
CA ALA A 155 -24.30 16.23 6.93
C ALA A 155 -22.91 15.98 6.30
N ASN A 156 -22.26 14.87 6.66
CA ASN A 156 -20.97 14.43 6.15
C ASN A 156 -21.08 13.02 5.54
N PRO A 157 -21.66 12.90 4.33
CA PRO A 157 -22.05 11.60 3.75
C PRO A 157 -20.88 10.81 3.12
N MET A 158 -19.63 11.21 3.33
CA MET A 158 -18.44 10.51 2.85
C MET A 158 -17.35 10.53 3.91
N VAL A 159 -16.53 9.48 3.97
CA VAL A 159 -15.40 9.40 4.90
C VAL A 159 -14.26 8.59 4.30
N ASP A 160 -13.04 9.07 4.51
CA ASP A 160 -11.80 8.32 4.31
C ASP A 160 -11.13 8.10 5.66
N ALA A 161 -10.69 6.87 5.91
CA ALA A 161 -10.08 6.49 7.18
C ALA A 161 -8.96 5.46 6.99
N ARG A 162 -8.04 5.44 7.94
CA ARG A 162 -6.97 4.45 8.02
C ARG A 162 -7.20 3.54 9.22
N LEU A 163 -7.36 2.25 8.95
CA LEU A 163 -7.61 1.23 9.95
C LEU A 163 -6.33 0.90 10.74
N ARG A 164 -6.49 0.27 11.91
CA ARG A 164 -5.38 -0.09 12.82
C ARG A 164 -4.33 -1.01 12.18
N ASP A 165 -4.76 -1.87 11.24
CA ASP A 165 -3.88 -2.77 10.48
C ASP A 165 -3.14 -2.07 9.32
N GLY A 166 -3.44 -0.80 9.07
CA GLY A 166 -2.91 0.01 7.99
C GLY A 166 -3.76 0.01 6.72
N SER A 167 -4.84 -0.78 6.68
CA SER A 167 -5.79 -0.82 5.56
C SER A 167 -6.49 0.53 5.40
N ARG A 168 -6.85 0.88 4.16
CA ARG A 168 -7.56 2.13 3.84
C ARG A 168 -9.03 1.85 3.64
N LEU A 169 -9.87 2.63 4.30
CA LEU A 169 -11.32 2.58 4.21
C LEU A 169 -11.82 3.85 3.53
N ASN A 170 -12.67 3.69 2.52
CA ASN A 170 -13.50 4.75 1.96
C ASN A 170 -14.97 4.33 2.10
N ALA A 171 -15.84 5.25 2.52
CA ALA A 171 -17.27 4.99 2.56
C ALA A 171 -18.08 6.21 2.13
N VAL A 172 -19.22 5.95 1.48
CA VAL A 172 -20.16 6.96 0.99
C VAL A 172 -21.58 6.52 1.29
N ILE A 173 -22.41 7.39 1.84
CA ILE A 173 -23.79 7.11 2.23
C ILE A 173 -24.78 8.04 1.50
N PRO A 174 -26.10 7.76 1.55
CA PRO A 174 -27.11 8.68 1.03
C PRO A 174 -27.01 10.07 1.70
N PRO A 175 -27.27 11.16 0.97
CA PRO A 175 -27.85 11.19 -0.38
C PRO A 175 -26.86 11.04 -1.53
N LEU A 176 -25.54 10.95 -1.28
CA LEU A 176 -24.54 10.90 -2.35
C LEU A 176 -24.52 9.56 -3.08
N SER A 177 -24.65 8.47 -2.33
CA SER A 177 -24.82 7.14 -2.92
C SER A 177 -26.30 6.83 -3.10
N LEU A 178 -26.75 6.80 -4.35
CA LEU A 178 -28.16 6.55 -4.70
C LEU A 178 -28.59 5.09 -4.45
N LYS A 179 -27.64 4.16 -4.33
CA LYS A 179 -27.91 2.73 -4.12
C LYS A 179 -28.02 2.35 -2.63
N GLY A 180 -27.80 3.29 -1.73
CA GLY A 180 -27.59 3.02 -0.30
C GLY A 180 -26.13 3.20 0.10
N PRO A 181 -25.75 2.84 1.33
CA PRO A 181 -24.38 3.00 1.82
C PRO A 181 -23.42 2.05 1.11
N VAL A 182 -22.26 2.57 0.70
CA VAL A 182 -21.17 1.81 0.09
C VAL A 182 -19.89 1.95 0.90
N LEU A 183 -19.10 0.89 0.95
CA LEU A 183 -17.85 0.80 1.71
C LEU A 183 -16.81 0.04 0.88
N THR A 184 -15.63 0.62 0.72
CA THR A 184 -14.47 -0.03 0.10
C THR A 184 -13.33 -0.06 1.09
N ILE A 185 -12.73 -1.24 1.30
CA ILE A 185 -11.52 -1.40 2.09
C ILE A 185 -10.42 -1.98 1.22
N ARG A 186 -9.38 -1.19 0.99
CA ARG A 186 -8.15 -1.66 0.37
C ARG A 186 -7.21 -2.15 1.47
N LYS A 187 -6.99 -3.46 1.50
CA LYS A 187 -6.18 -4.09 2.55
C LYS A 187 -4.71 -3.70 2.40
N PHE A 188 -4.03 -3.52 3.53
CA PHE A 188 -2.59 -3.42 3.53
C PHE A 188 -1.98 -4.79 3.22
N ASN A 189 -1.49 -4.99 2.00
CA ASN A 189 -0.98 -6.29 1.55
C ASN A 189 0.44 -6.54 2.10
N LYS A 190 0.62 -7.62 2.88
CA LYS A 190 1.89 -8.01 3.54
C LYS A 190 2.94 -8.67 2.63
N LYS A 191 2.86 -8.57 1.30
CA LYS A 191 3.49 -9.61 0.45
C LYS A 191 4.85 -9.35 -0.20
N LEU A 192 5.55 -8.27 0.11
CA LEU A 192 6.96 -8.12 -0.30
C LEU A 192 7.70 -7.31 0.77
N GLU A 193 8.60 -7.97 1.49
CA GLU A 193 9.31 -7.36 2.63
C GLU A 193 10.83 -7.26 2.37
N SER A 194 11.36 -8.01 1.40
CA SER A 194 12.80 -8.12 1.17
C SER A 194 13.21 -8.02 -0.30
N ILE A 195 14.48 -7.70 -0.52
CA ILE A 195 15.11 -7.72 -1.85
C ILE A 195 15.10 -9.15 -2.45
N ASP A 196 15.18 -10.17 -1.58
CA ASP A 196 15.14 -11.58 -1.99
C ASP A 196 13.81 -11.98 -2.60
N ASP A 197 12.70 -11.38 -2.14
CA ASP A 197 11.39 -11.59 -2.76
C ASP A 197 11.38 -11.08 -4.21
N LEU A 198 12.02 -9.94 -4.46
CA LEU A 198 12.13 -9.37 -5.81
C LEU A 198 13.05 -10.18 -6.72
N LEU A 199 14.13 -10.76 -6.16
CA LEU A 199 15.01 -11.70 -6.88
C LEU A 199 14.25 -12.98 -7.26
N ARG A 200 13.52 -13.58 -6.31
CA ARG A 200 12.66 -14.76 -6.56
C ARG A 200 11.58 -14.48 -7.59
N GLY A 201 11.00 -13.27 -7.58
CA GLY A 201 10.02 -12.82 -8.56
C GLY A 201 10.60 -12.50 -9.94
N GLY A 202 11.92 -12.45 -10.09
CA GLY A 202 12.59 -12.06 -11.34
C GLY A 202 12.38 -10.58 -11.69
N SER A 203 12.15 -9.73 -10.70
CA SER A 203 11.93 -8.29 -10.85
C SER A 203 13.23 -7.52 -11.10
N LEU A 204 14.36 -8.06 -10.64
CA LEU A 204 15.72 -7.56 -10.89
C LEU A 204 16.75 -8.70 -10.80
N THR A 205 18.01 -8.41 -11.14
CA THR A 205 19.12 -9.36 -11.01
C THR A 205 19.92 -9.15 -9.73
N VAL A 206 20.77 -10.13 -9.37
CA VAL A 206 21.67 -10.03 -8.19
C VAL A 206 22.59 -8.81 -8.28
N ASN A 207 23.13 -8.51 -9.47
CA ASN A 207 24.00 -7.34 -9.66
C ASN A 207 23.23 -6.04 -9.46
N MET A 208 21.98 -5.95 -9.92
CA MET A 208 21.12 -4.79 -9.65
C MET A 208 20.84 -4.65 -8.14
N ALA A 209 20.58 -5.77 -7.45
CA ALA A 209 20.31 -5.77 -6.01
C ALA A 209 21.52 -5.23 -5.23
N ARG A 210 22.71 -5.79 -5.48
CA ARG A 210 23.98 -5.35 -4.88
C ARG A 210 24.28 -3.88 -5.17
N PHE A 211 24.01 -3.42 -6.40
CA PHE A 211 24.20 -2.02 -6.77
C PHE A 211 23.26 -1.08 -5.99
N LEU A 212 21.97 -1.44 -5.89
CA LEU A 212 20.98 -0.63 -5.16
C LEU A 212 21.27 -0.59 -3.65
N GLU A 213 21.66 -1.73 -3.06
CA GLU A 213 22.11 -1.79 -1.67
C GLU A 213 23.31 -0.85 -1.43
N ALA A 214 24.35 -0.96 -2.28
CA ALA A 214 25.53 -0.12 -2.22
C ALA A 214 25.19 1.37 -2.40
N ALA A 215 24.25 1.70 -3.30
CA ALA A 215 23.77 3.06 -3.52
C ALA A 215 23.09 3.64 -2.26
N VAL A 216 22.21 2.86 -1.60
CA VAL A 216 21.52 3.29 -0.38
C VAL A 216 22.52 3.50 0.76
N GLN A 217 23.42 2.53 0.99
CA GLN A 217 24.46 2.62 2.02
C GLN A 217 25.43 3.79 1.77
N ALA A 218 25.70 4.10 0.50
CA ALA A 218 26.53 5.24 0.13
C ALA A 218 25.84 6.61 0.27
N LYS A 219 24.58 6.65 0.73
CA LYS A 219 23.74 7.85 0.84
C LYS A 219 23.50 8.53 -0.51
N LEU A 220 23.30 7.77 -1.58
CA LEU A 220 22.84 8.35 -2.85
C LEU A 220 21.37 8.76 -2.75
N ASN A 221 21.02 9.89 -3.36
CA ASN A 221 19.64 10.34 -3.48
C ASN A 221 18.96 9.59 -4.64
N ILE A 222 17.92 8.81 -4.33
CA ILE A 222 17.29 7.88 -5.27
C ILE A 222 15.81 8.22 -5.46
N ILE A 223 15.40 8.37 -6.72
CA ILE A 223 13.99 8.48 -7.11
C ILE A 223 13.52 7.17 -7.71
N ILE A 224 12.46 6.61 -7.15
CA ILE A 224 11.78 5.43 -7.68
C ILE A 224 10.59 5.88 -8.49
N SER A 225 10.60 5.59 -9.79
CA SER A 225 9.60 6.05 -10.75
C SER A 225 8.82 4.90 -11.38
N GLY A 226 7.61 5.18 -11.83
CA GLY A 226 6.71 4.19 -12.44
C GLY A 226 5.24 4.56 -12.39
N GLY A 227 4.43 3.83 -13.16
CA GLY A 227 2.99 4.01 -13.20
C GLY A 227 2.25 3.69 -11.88
N THR A 228 0.95 3.92 -11.85
CA THR A 228 0.09 3.48 -10.75
C THR A 228 0.12 1.94 -10.61
N GLY A 229 0.25 1.44 -9.38
CA GLY A 229 0.22 0.00 -9.10
C GLY A 229 1.45 -0.80 -9.53
N THR A 230 2.53 -0.16 -10.00
CA THR A 230 3.79 -0.84 -10.37
C THR A 230 4.65 -1.28 -9.18
N GLY A 231 4.32 -0.82 -7.96
CA GLY A 231 5.03 -1.21 -6.73
C GLY A 231 6.12 -0.25 -6.27
N LYS A 232 6.05 1.04 -6.62
CA LYS A 232 7.03 2.06 -6.21
C LYS A 232 7.25 2.11 -4.70
N THR A 233 6.18 2.28 -3.92
CA THR A 233 6.25 2.33 -2.45
C THR A 233 6.80 1.03 -1.87
N THR A 234 6.46 -0.11 -2.48
CA THR A 234 7.02 -1.41 -2.09
C THR A 234 8.53 -1.47 -2.31
N LEU A 235 9.03 -1.05 -3.47
CA LEU A 235 10.48 -0.99 -3.69
C LEU A 235 11.14 0.02 -2.75
N LEU A 236 10.50 1.17 -2.51
CA LEU A 236 11.02 2.15 -1.56
C LEU A 236 11.17 1.53 -0.17
N ASN A 237 10.15 0.81 0.29
CA ASN A 237 10.17 0.15 1.60
C ASN A 237 11.23 -0.96 1.69
N ILE A 238 11.51 -1.66 0.59
CA ILE A 238 12.60 -2.65 0.55
C ILE A 238 13.96 -1.96 0.58
N LEU A 239 14.16 -0.91 -0.22
CA LEU A 239 15.42 -0.17 -0.26
C LEU A 239 15.68 0.58 1.04
N SER A 240 14.65 1.06 1.73
CA SER A 240 14.80 1.67 3.06
C SER A 240 15.28 0.67 4.10
N GLY A 241 15.18 -0.64 3.85
CA GLY A 241 15.78 -1.67 4.68
C GLY A 241 17.32 -1.68 4.65
N PHE A 242 17.96 -1.04 3.67
CA PHE A 242 19.42 -0.94 3.58
C PHE A 242 20.00 0.33 4.25
N LEU A 243 19.15 1.15 4.86
CA LEU A 243 19.59 2.33 5.60
C LEU A 243 20.30 1.91 6.89
N GLY A 244 21.30 2.70 7.32
CA GLY A 244 22.08 2.37 8.50
C GLY A 244 21.26 2.42 9.80
N GLU A 245 21.56 1.51 10.73
CA GLU A 245 20.88 1.41 12.03
C GLU A 245 21.11 2.62 12.97
N ASP A 246 22.20 3.36 12.74
CA ASP A 246 22.55 4.54 13.54
C ASP A 246 21.96 5.85 12.97
N GLU A 247 21.22 5.77 11.86
CA GLU A 247 20.66 6.95 11.18
C GLU A 247 19.32 7.37 11.80
N ARG A 248 19.14 8.68 12.03
CA ARG A 248 17.84 9.27 12.35
C ARG A 248 17.06 9.50 11.06
N ILE A 249 15.98 8.75 10.87
CA ILE A 249 15.21 8.75 9.62
C ILE A 249 13.84 9.38 9.86
N ILE A 250 13.44 10.31 8.99
CA ILE A 250 12.10 10.87 8.99
C ILE A 250 11.37 10.42 7.73
N THR A 251 10.23 9.75 7.88
CA THR A 251 9.34 9.43 6.77
C THR A 251 8.18 10.42 6.72
N ILE A 252 7.79 10.83 5.52
CA ILE A 252 6.71 11.80 5.28
C ILE A 252 5.81 11.26 4.19
N GLU A 253 4.53 11.03 4.50
CA GLU A 253 3.59 10.40 3.58
C GLU A 253 2.19 11.02 3.70
N ASP A 254 1.38 10.93 2.64
CA ASP A 254 -0.05 11.28 2.74
C ASP A 254 -0.77 10.36 3.75
N ALA A 255 -0.43 9.07 3.69
CA ALA A 255 -0.83 8.06 4.66
C ALA A 255 0.29 7.02 4.71
N ALA A 256 0.86 6.79 5.89
CA ALA A 256 2.15 6.15 6.10
C ALA A 256 2.15 4.67 5.70
N GLU A 257 2.54 4.34 4.49
CA GLU A 257 2.68 2.96 4.01
C GLU A 257 4.03 2.35 4.42
N LEU A 258 5.05 3.18 4.68
CA LEU A 258 6.40 2.74 4.96
C LEU A 258 6.54 2.14 6.35
N LYS A 259 7.26 1.01 6.42
CA LYS A 259 7.58 0.27 7.64
C LYS A 259 9.07 0.01 7.66
N LEU A 260 9.78 0.97 8.25
CA LEU A 260 11.22 0.88 8.46
C LEU A 260 11.49 0.15 9.78
N HIS A 261 12.52 -0.70 9.79
CA HIS A 261 12.88 -1.51 10.95
C HIS A 261 13.98 -0.87 11.82
N GLN A 262 14.60 0.21 11.33
CA GLN A 262 15.64 0.92 12.06
C GLN A 262 15.09 1.51 13.37
N LYS A 263 15.98 1.64 14.37
CA LYS A 263 15.59 2.08 15.73
C LYS A 263 15.08 3.52 15.79
N HIS A 264 15.64 4.40 14.95
CA HIS A 264 15.46 5.84 15.08
C HIS A 264 14.62 6.44 13.94
N VAL A 265 13.41 5.89 13.76
CA VAL A 265 12.47 6.29 12.73
C VAL A 265 11.36 7.17 13.33
N ILE A 266 11.09 8.31 12.68
CA ILE A 266 9.95 9.17 12.97
C ILE A 266 9.06 9.24 11.74
N SER A 267 7.84 8.75 11.85
CA SER A 267 6.86 8.80 10.77
C SER A 267 5.92 9.98 10.93
N LEU A 268 5.82 10.79 9.88
CA LEU A 268 4.93 11.93 9.78
C LEU A 268 3.91 11.68 8.67
N GLU A 269 2.65 12.00 8.95
CA GLU A 269 1.55 11.92 8.00
C GLU A 269 0.96 13.30 7.78
N THR A 270 0.47 13.54 6.56
CA THR A 270 -0.30 14.76 6.28
C THR A 270 -1.60 14.76 7.08
N ARG A 271 -2.15 15.96 7.27
CA ARG A 271 -3.46 16.14 7.86
C ARG A 271 -4.32 16.90 6.87
N LEU A 272 -5.40 16.27 6.40
CA LEU A 272 -6.44 16.97 5.65
C LEU A 272 -7.11 18.04 6.52
N ILE A 273 -7.72 19.03 5.89
CA ILE A 273 -8.55 20.03 6.57
C ILE A 273 -9.57 19.36 7.51
N ASN A 274 -9.80 19.99 8.66
CA ASN A 274 -10.89 19.61 9.55
C ASN A 274 -12.25 20.02 8.93
N TYR A 275 -13.33 19.67 9.62
CA TYR A 275 -14.70 19.98 9.23
C TYR A 275 -15.00 21.49 9.13
N GLU A 276 -14.18 22.34 9.75
CA GLU A 276 -14.25 23.81 9.66
C GLU A 276 -13.42 24.38 8.49
N GLY A 277 -12.76 23.51 7.70
CA GLY A 277 -11.89 23.92 6.59
C GLY A 277 -10.50 24.39 7.01
N GLU A 278 -10.14 24.21 8.28
CA GLU A 278 -8.88 24.67 8.86
C GLU A 278 -7.91 23.52 9.17
N GLY A 279 -6.63 23.87 9.33
CA GLY A 279 -5.63 22.96 9.89
C GLY A 279 -5.06 21.93 8.91
N GLU A 280 -5.10 22.17 7.61
CA GLU A 280 -4.34 21.38 6.65
C GLU A 280 -2.85 21.35 7.03
N VAL A 281 -2.23 20.19 6.96
CA VAL A 281 -0.78 19.99 7.07
C VAL A 281 -0.34 19.19 5.87
N THR A 282 0.35 19.84 4.93
CA THR A 282 0.76 19.23 3.66
C THR A 282 2.11 18.51 3.78
N ILE A 283 2.47 17.69 2.77
CA ILE A 283 3.82 17.10 2.69
C ILE A 283 4.89 18.20 2.74
N ARG A 284 4.63 19.33 2.07
CA ARG A 284 5.54 20.47 2.05
C ARG A 284 5.81 21.02 3.44
N ASP A 285 4.77 21.17 4.27
CA ASP A 285 4.89 21.67 5.64
C ASP A 285 5.72 20.70 6.49
N LEU A 286 5.47 19.40 6.35
CA LEU A 286 6.21 18.35 7.04
C LEU A 286 7.68 18.30 6.61
N VAL A 287 7.97 18.45 5.31
CA VAL A 287 9.36 18.51 4.80
C VAL A 287 10.09 19.69 5.43
N ARG A 288 9.50 20.89 5.42
CA ARG A 288 10.10 22.07 6.05
C ARG A 288 10.30 21.90 7.55
N ASN A 289 9.33 21.32 8.24
CA ASN A 289 9.45 21.06 9.66
C ASN A 289 10.54 20.02 9.98
N SER A 290 10.65 18.98 9.15
CA SER A 290 11.62 17.90 9.33
C SER A 290 13.07 18.38 9.31
N LEU A 291 13.39 19.44 8.55
CA LEU A 291 14.72 20.05 8.53
C LEU A 291 15.18 20.57 9.91
N ARG A 292 14.24 20.84 10.83
CA ARG A 292 14.54 21.27 12.21
C ARG A 292 14.65 20.10 13.20
N MET A 293 14.35 18.89 12.75
CA MET A 293 14.34 17.68 13.57
C MET A 293 15.69 16.95 13.55
N ARG A 294 16.73 17.56 12.97
CA ARG A 294 18.08 16.99 12.79
C ARG A 294 18.05 15.57 12.18
N PRO A 295 17.39 15.33 11.04
CA PRO A 295 17.43 14.03 10.39
C PRO A 295 18.80 13.77 9.77
N ASP A 296 19.21 12.49 9.74
CA ASP A 296 20.25 12.03 8.82
C ASP A 296 19.68 11.82 7.42
N ARG A 297 18.40 11.42 7.33
CA ARG A 297 17.67 11.21 6.07
C ARG A 297 16.21 11.63 6.17
N ILE A 298 15.71 12.16 5.06
CA ILE A 298 14.29 12.45 4.86
C ILE A 298 13.80 11.57 3.71
N ILE A 299 12.72 10.83 3.95
CA ILE A 299 12.09 9.96 2.96
C ILE A 299 10.69 10.49 2.73
N VAL A 300 10.40 10.86 1.49
CA VAL A 300 9.07 11.30 1.09
C VAL A 300 8.41 10.15 0.35
N GLY A 301 7.27 9.64 0.83
CA GLY A 301 6.63 8.46 0.25
C GLY A 301 6.30 8.64 -1.23
N GLU A 302 5.74 9.80 -1.60
CA GLU A 302 5.49 10.16 -2.99
C GLU A 302 5.51 11.69 -3.16
N VAL A 303 6.16 12.16 -4.22
CA VAL A 303 6.16 13.58 -4.62
C VAL A 303 5.22 13.77 -5.80
N ARG A 304 4.29 14.71 -5.65
CA ARG A 304 3.19 15.04 -6.57
C ARG A 304 3.08 16.52 -6.91
N GLY A 305 3.73 17.42 -6.17
CA GLY A 305 3.52 18.85 -6.34
C GLY A 305 4.58 19.75 -5.69
N LYS A 306 4.11 20.80 -5.01
CA LYS A 306 4.91 21.94 -4.55
C LYS A 306 6.05 21.54 -3.60
N GLU A 307 5.90 20.45 -2.85
CA GLU A 307 6.89 19.86 -1.95
C GLU A 307 8.17 19.41 -2.66
N ALA A 308 8.14 19.18 -3.98
CA ALA A 308 9.30 18.76 -4.76
C ALA A 308 10.50 19.69 -4.57
N PHE A 309 10.27 21.01 -4.54
CA PHE A 309 11.35 21.97 -4.35
C PHE A 309 11.98 21.89 -2.96
N ASP A 310 11.16 21.82 -1.90
CA ASP A 310 11.64 21.76 -0.52
C ASP A 310 12.37 20.42 -0.25
N MET A 311 11.90 19.31 -0.83
CA MET A 311 12.60 18.02 -0.79
C MET A 311 13.97 18.10 -1.49
N MET A 312 14.01 18.67 -2.68
CA MET A 312 15.25 18.84 -3.45
C MET A 312 16.23 19.79 -2.77
N GLN A 313 15.72 20.79 -2.06
CA GLN A 313 16.55 21.64 -1.22
C GLN A 313 17.18 20.81 -0.10
N ALA A 314 16.40 19.99 0.61
CA ALA A 314 16.91 19.10 1.67
C ALA A 314 18.05 18.19 1.17
N MET A 315 17.85 17.57 0.00
CA MET A 315 18.84 16.72 -0.67
C MET A 315 20.16 17.44 -0.96
N ASN A 316 20.09 18.74 -1.29
CA ASN A 316 21.27 19.56 -1.56
C ASN A 316 21.91 20.15 -0.27
N THR A 317 21.17 20.24 0.83
CA THR A 317 21.59 20.96 2.06
C THR A 317 21.86 20.02 3.24
N GLY A 318 22.64 18.96 3.00
CA GLY A 318 23.19 18.12 4.08
C GLY A 318 22.30 16.96 4.54
N HIS A 319 21.19 16.69 3.84
CA HIS A 319 20.34 15.53 4.07
C HIS A 319 20.45 14.54 2.90
N GLU A 320 21.68 14.08 2.66
CA GLU A 320 22.00 13.11 1.62
C GLU A 320 21.34 11.75 1.87
N GLY A 321 21.17 10.97 0.80
CA GLY A 321 20.61 9.63 0.90
C GLY A 321 19.09 9.58 1.01
N SER A 322 18.42 10.65 0.62
CA SER A 322 16.96 10.73 0.60
C SER A 322 16.39 9.80 -0.48
N LEU A 323 15.28 9.13 -0.14
CA LEU A 323 14.54 8.25 -1.04
C LEU A 323 13.15 8.84 -1.28
N THR A 324 12.65 8.75 -2.51
CA THR A 324 11.28 9.16 -2.82
C THR A 324 10.68 8.36 -3.96
N THR A 325 9.36 8.40 -4.09
CA THR A 325 8.67 7.91 -5.28
C THR A 325 8.05 9.04 -6.10
N LEU A 326 7.97 8.84 -7.41
CA LEU A 326 7.32 9.77 -8.32
C LEU A 326 6.58 8.99 -9.41
N HIS A 327 5.39 9.45 -9.82
CA HIS A 327 4.71 8.85 -10.96
C HIS A 327 5.26 9.41 -12.27
N ALA A 328 5.94 8.58 -13.07
CA ALA A 328 6.34 8.91 -14.43
C ALA A 328 6.37 7.67 -15.33
N ASN A 329 6.34 7.90 -16.64
CA ASN A 329 6.34 6.83 -17.65
C ASN A 329 7.75 6.31 -17.99
N ASN A 330 8.80 7.07 -17.66
CA ASN A 330 10.20 6.70 -17.84
C ASN A 330 11.12 7.68 -17.07
N SER A 331 12.44 7.43 -17.09
CA SER A 331 13.43 8.25 -16.40
C SER A 331 13.51 9.70 -16.90
N ILE A 332 13.29 9.94 -18.20
CA ILE A 332 13.29 11.31 -18.77
C ILE A 332 12.02 12.06 -18.32
N ASP A 333 10.87 11.41 -18.38
CA ASP A 333 9.59 11.95 -17.89
C ASP A 333 9.66 12.28 -16.38
N THR A 334 10.41 11.49 -15.61
CA THR A 334 10.66 11.77 -14.17
C THR A 334 11.30 13.15 -13.99
N ILE A 335 12.30 13.49 -14.80
CA ILE A 335 12.96 14.80 -14.77
C ILE A 335 12.01 15.92 -15.19
N ASN A 336 11.30 15.74 -16.30
CA ASN A 336 10.35 16.74 -16.79
C ASN A 336 9.23 17.04 -15.77
N ARG A 337 8.75 16.01 -15.07
CA ARG A 337 7.74 16.15 -14.02
C ARG A 337 8.28 16.88 -12.80
N LEU A 338 9.50 16.59 -12.35
CA LEU A 338 10.14 17.34 -11.27
C LEU A 338 10.33 18.80 -11.63
N GLU A 339 10.79 19.08 -12.85
CA GLU A 339 10.93 20.45 -13.37
C GLU A 339 9.57 21.17 -13.31
N THR A 340 8.52 20.55 -13.82
CA THR A 340 7.16 21.09 -13.80
C THR A 340 6.67 21.34 -12.37
N MET A 341 6.83 20.38 -11.46
CA MET A 341 6.40 20.50 -10.06
C MET A 341 7.12 21.65 -9.33
N ILE A 342 8.41 21.85 -9.62
CA ILE A 342 9.17 22.95 -9.06
C ILE A 342 8.67 24.29 -9.62
N LEU A 343 8.41 24.37 -10.93
CA LEU A 343 7.90 25.58 -11.58
C LEU A 343 6.45 25.93 -11.19
N MET A 344 5.68 24.99 -10.64
CA MET A 344 4.36 25.26 -10.05
C MET A 344 4.42 25.98 -8.70
N ASN A 345 5.61 26.18 -8.13
CA ASN A 345 5.76 27.04 -6.96
C ASN A 345 5.58 28.51 -7.36
N GLU A 346 5.18 29.34 -6.39
CA GLU A 346 4.97 30.79 -6.56
C GLU A 346 6.29 31.59 -6.74
N MET A 347 7.41 30.91 -7.00
CA MET A 347 8.72 31.52 -7.19
C MET A 347 9.09 31.51 -8.67
N GLU A 348 9.48 32.66 -9.21
CA GLU A 348 10.03 32.76 -10.56
C GLU A 348 11.50 32.31 -10.56
N ILE A 349 11.72 30.99 -10.72
CA ILE A 349 13.05 30.41 -10.87
C ILE A 349 13.31 30.14 -12.36
N PRO A 350 14.41 30.62 -12.94
CA PRO A 350 14.78 30.27 -14.31
C PRO A 350 14.91 28.76 -14.50
N VAL A 351 14.38 28.22 -15.60
CA VAL A 351 14.38 26.77 -15.90
C VAL A 351 15.79 26.17 -15.83
N SER A 352 16.80 26.88 -16.33
CA SER A 352 18.21 26.44 -16.25
C SER A 352 18.71 26.26 -14.82
N ALA A 353 18.27 27.11 -13.89
CA ALA A 353 18.58 26.98 -12.47
C ALA A 353 17.85 25.77 -11.86
N VAL A 354 16.57 25.58 -12.19
CA VAL A 354 15.80 24.39 -11.76
C VAL A 354 16.50 23.10 -12.20
N ARG A 355 16.90 23.01 -13.46
CA ARG A 355 17.64 21.86 -13.98
C ARG A 355 18.99 21.66 -13.29
N GLY A 356 19.70 22.74 -12.98
CA GLY A 356 20.91 22.70 -12.16
C GLY A 356 20.67 22.13 -10.76
N TYR A 357 19.58 22.55 -10.10
CA TYR A 357 19.17 22.00 -8.80
C TYR A 357 18.86 20.50 -8.90
N ILE A 358 18.13 20.09 -9.93
CA ILE A 358 17.79 18.69 -10.19
C ILE A 358 19.06 17.86 -10.42
N ALA A 359 19.96 18.35 -11.27
CA ALA A 359 21.19 17.65 -11.63
C ALA A 359 22.15 17.44 -10.45
N ASN A 360 22.11 18.33 -9.45
CA ASN A 360 22.98 18.27 -8.27
C ASN A 360 22.38 17.42 -7.14
N ALA A 361 21.05 17.44 -6.98
CA ALA A 361 20.42 16.73 -5.86
C ALA A 361 20.20 15.24 -6.14
N ILE A 362 19.91 14.83 -7.38
CA ILE A 362 19.54 13.44 -7.67
C ILE A 362 20.75 12.67 -8.18
N ASP A 363 20.98 11.49 -7.61
CA ASP A 363 22.02 10.58 -8.07
C ASP A 363 21.46 9.54 -9.03
N LEU A 364 20.34 8.93 -8.68
CA LEU A 364 19.77 7.79 -9.39
C LEU A 364 18.26 7.90 -9.61
N ILE A 365 17.82 7.40 -10.76
CA ILE A 365 16.41 7.14 -11.07
C ILE A 365 16.24 5.65 -11.33
N VAL A 366 15.35 5.01 -10.58
CA VAL A 366 14.98 3.60 -10.72
C VAL A 366 13.57 3.51 -11.29
N GLN A 367 13.45 3.08 -12.54
CA GLN A 367 12.16 2.92 -13.22
C GLN A 367 11.60 1.51 -12.98
N ILE A 368 10.33 1.42 -12.58
CA ILE A 368 9.58 0.17 -12.41
C ILE A 368 8.34 0.18 -13.30
N ASP A 369 8.20 -0.87 -14.11
CA ASP A 369 7.02 -1.08 -14.93
C ASP A 369 6.32 -2.39 -14.60
N ARG A 370 4.99 -2.40 -14.75
CA ARG A 370 4.17 -3.61 -14.77
C ARG A 370 4.02 -4.02 -16.24
N LEU A 371 4.58 -5.17 -16.59
CA LEU A 371 4.55 -5.69 -17.94
C LEU A 371 3.18 -6.30 -18.29
N SER A 372 2.98 -6.64 -19.55
CA SER A 372 1.71 -7.20 -20.05
C SER A 372 1.33 -8.54 -19.42
N ASP A 373 2.29 -9.30 -18.90
CA ASP A 373 2.05 -10.54 -18.15
C ASP A 373 1.74 -10.30 -16.67
N GLY A 374 1.60 -9.04 -16.26
CA GLY A 374 1.31 -8.61 -14.90
C GLY A 374 2.52 -8.58 -13.97
N LYS A 375 3.69 -9.08 -14.40
CA LYS A 375 4.91 -9.05 -13.59
C LYS A 375 5.47 -7.63 -13.51
N ARG A 376 6.04 -7.30 -12.35
CA ARG A 376 6.73 -6.03 -12.11
C ARG A 376 8.22 -6.21 -12.34
N LYS A 377 8.87 -5.30 -13.06
CA LYS A 377 10.33 -5.31 -13.27
C LYS A 377 10.92 -3.93 -13.10
N ILE A 378 12.14 -3.87 -12.57
CA ILE A 378 12.96 -2.66 -12.62
C ILE A 378 13.51 -2.53 -14.04
N THR A 379 12.86 -1.73 -14.88
CA THR A 379 13.16 -1.66 -16.32
C THR A 379 14.34 -0.78 -16.65
N SER A 380 14.69 0.18 -15.78
CA SER A 380 15.89 1.00 -15.93
C SER A 380 16.43 1.44 -14.57
N ILE A 381 17.75 1.48 -14.44
CA ILE A 381 18.45 2.20 -13.38
C ILE A 381 19.38 3.17 -14.07
N SER A 382 19.12 4.47 -13.94
CA SER A 382 19.85 5.54 -14.59
C SER A 382 20.53 6.46 -13.58
N GLU A 383 21.74 6.90 -13.87
CA GLU A 383 22.39 7.99 -13.16
C GLU A 383 22.21 9.34 -13.83
N ILE A 384 22.27 10.39 -13.02
CA ILE A 384 22.42 11.76 -13.48
C ILE A 384 23.91 12.02 -13.69
N ASP A 385 24.32 12.26 -14.93
CA ASP A 385 25.72 12.50 -15.29
C ASP A 385 26.10 13.99 -15.30
N GLY A 386 25.16 14.87 -14.94
CA GLY A 386 25.31 16.32 -14.92
C GLY A 386 24.48 17.00 -16.01
N MET A 387 24.97 18.12 -16.52
CA MET A 387 24.29 18.91 -17.55
C MET A 387 25.16 19.10 -18.79
N LYS A 388 24.52 19.12 -19.96
CA LYS A 388 25.13 19.45 -21.25
C LYS A 388 24.15 20.26 -22.09
N ASP A 389 24.61 21.36 -22.67
CA ASP A 389 23.81 22.23 -23.55
C ASP A 389 22.48 22.70 -22.91
N GLY A 390 22.46 22.89 -21.59
CA GLY A 390 21.27 23.31 -20.83
C GLY A 390 20.30 22.18 -20.47
N GLU A 391 20.61 20.94 -20.83
CA GLU A 391 19.81 19.75 -20.55
C GLU A 391 20.49 18.83 -19.54
N ILE A 392 19.70 18.07 -18.78
CA ILE A 392 20.20 17.07 -17.84
C ILE A 392 20.56 15.80 -18.62
N VAL A 393 21.77 15.28 -18.41
CA VAL A 393 22.25 14.07 -19.07
C VAL A 393 21.95 12.87 -18.18
N LEU A 394 21.06 12.00 -18.66
CA LEU A 394 20.78 10.71 -18.06
C LEU A 394 21.61 9.61 -18.71
N LYS A 395 22.14 8.71 -17.87
CA LYS A 395 23.00 7.61 -18.29
C LYS A 395 22.50 6.32 -17.66
N GLU A 396 21.95 5.42 -18.47
CA GLU A 396 21.54 4.10 -17.99
C GLU A 396 22.75 3.29 -17.50
N ILE A 397 22.56 2.59 -16.38
CA ILE A 397 23.50 1.64 -15.78
C ILE A 397 22.97 0.22 -16.01
N PHE A 398 21.67 0.01 -15.76
CA PHE A 398 20.96 -1.22 -16.04
C PHE A 398 19.72 -0.94 -16.85
N SER A 399 19.36 -1.88 -17.73
CA SER A 399 18.12 -1.81 -18.51
C SER A 399 17.49 -3.19 -18.66
N PHE A 400 16.18 -3.24 -18.86
CA PHE A 400 15.45 -4.43 -19.25
C PHE A 400 15.01 -4.31 -20.70
N LYS A 401 15.41 -5.26 -21.53
CA LYS A 401 15.00 -5.32 -22.93
C LYS A 401 14.00 -6.46 -23.12
N GLN A 402 12.76 -6.10 -23.42
CA GLN A 402 11.77 -7.08 -23.87
C GLN A 402 12.14 -7.59 -25.27
N VAL A 403 12.27 -8.90 -25.42
CA VAL A 403 12.58 -9.57 -26.70
C VAL A 403 11.34 -10.17 -27.36
N GLY A 404 10.26 -10.40 -26.60
CA GLY A 404 9.00 -10.89 -27.13
C GLY A 404 8.00 -11.26 -26.04
N VAL A 405 6.96 -11.97 -26.45
CA VAL A 405 5.94 -12.57 -25.58
C VAL A 405 5.83 -14.05 -25.97
N ALA A 406 5.90 -14.95 -24.99
CA ALA A 406 5.77 -16.38 -25.21
C ALA A 406 4.30 -16.77 -25.48
N ASN A 407 4.09 -18.00 -25.97
CA ASN A 407 2.75 -18.49 -26.33
C ASN A 407 1.75 -18.57 -25.15
N ASP A 408 2.26 -18.61 -23.91
CA ASP A 408 1.46 -18.59 -22.69
C ASP A 408 1.13 -17.16 -22.20
N GLY A 409 1.52 -16.14 -22.97
CA GLY A 409 1.35 -14.73 -22.63
C GLY A 409 2.44 -14.15 -21.73
N SER A 410 3.43 -14.94 -21.30
CA SER A 410 4.53 -14.45 -20.46
C SER A 410 5.50 -13.56 -21.25
N VAL A 411 6.00 -12.50 -20.60
CA VAL A 411 6.94 -11.59 -21.25
C VAL A 411 8.35 -12.16 -21.20
N MET A 412 8.98 -12.25 -22.38
CA MET A 412 10.38 -12.65 -22.52
C MET A 412 11.25 -11.41 -22.65
N GLY A 413 12.32 -11.34 -21.87
CA GLY A 413 13.29 -10.26 -21.94
C GLY A 413 14.51 -10.54 -21.08
N GLU A 414 15.51 -9.67 -21.21
CA GLU A 414 16.79 -9.79 -20.55
C GLU A 414 17.16 -8.50 -19.84
N PHE A 415 17.83 -8.62 -18.69
CA PHE A 415 18.45 -7.49 -18.03
C PHE A 415 19.88 -7.32 -18.57
N GLY A 416 20.21 -6.10 -18.96
CA GLY A 416 21.55 -5.70 -19.39
C GLY A 416 22.20 -4.77 -18.37
N VAL A 417 23.54 -4.76 -18.37
CA VAL A 417 24.37 -3.76 -17.69
C VAL A 417 25.20 -3.05 -18.75
N TYR A 418 25.26 -1.72 -18.69
CA TYR A 418 26.14 -0.95 -19.56
C TYR A 418 27.57 -0.99 -19.03
N LYS A 419 28.50 -1.56 -19.82
CA LYS A 419 29.92 -1.74 -19.46
C LYS A 419 30.69 -0.42 -19.48
N ARG A 420 30.45 0.40 -18.47
CA ARG A 420 31.20 1.62 -18.17
C ARG A 420 31.19 1.85 -16.67
N LYS A 421 32.18 2.59 -16.18
CA LYS A 421 32.19 3.08 -14.80
C LYS A 421 31.15 4.20 -14.66
N PRO A 422 30.08 4.03 -13.86
CA PRO A 422 29.14 5.13 -13.62
C PRO A 422 29.78 6.21 -12.75
N ARG A 423 29.34 7.46 -12.87
CA ARG A 423 29.81 8.58 -12.03
C ARG A 423 29.53 8.34 -10.55
N VAL A 424 28.38 7.74 -10.22
CA VAL A 424 28.04 7.41 -8.82
C VAL A 424 28.97 6.36 -8.19
N TYR A 425 29.73 5.61 -8.99
CA TYR A 425 30.72 4.65 -8.51
C TYR A 425 31.74 5.28 -7.55
N ASP A 426 32.18 6.50 -7.85
CA ASP A 426 33.18 7.18 -7.01
C ASP A 426 32.61 7.61 -5.66
N LYS A 427 31.30 7.90 -5.59
CA LYS A 427 30.61 8.16 -4.32
C LYS A 427 30.51 6.89 -3.48
N ILE A 428 30.15 5.76 -4.12
CA ILE A 428 30.01 4.46 -3.46
C ILE A 428 31.37 3.98 -2.90
N THR A 429 32.43 4.04 -3.71
CA THR A 429 33.77 3.59 -3.27
C THR A 429 34.40 4.46 -2.20
N ARG A 430 34.11 5.77 -2.16
CA ARG A 430 34.52 6.66 -1.05
C ARG A 430 33.92 6.26 0.30
N LYS A 431 32.82 5.51 0.29
CA LYS A 431 32.19 4.94 1.49
C LYS A 431 32.73 3.54 1.83
N GLY A 432 33.75 3.07 1.11
CA GLY A 432 34.41 1.79 1.36
C GLY A 432 33.71 0.58 0.74
N ILE A 433 32.71 0.79 -0.12
CA ILE A 433 31.92 -0.29 -0.73
C ILE A 433 32.49 -0.60 -2.11
N ASP A 434 32.92 -1.84 -2.34
CA ASP A 434 33.44 -2.30 -3.63
C ASP A 434 32.34 -2.95 -4.48
N ILE A 435 32.13 -2.40 -5.67
CA ILE A 435 31.18 -2.88 -6.69
C ILE A 435 31.85 -3.01 -8.06
N LYS A 436 33.18 -3.07 -8.11
CA LYS A 436 33.94 -3.10 -9.37
C LYS A 436 33.57 -4.28 -10.25
N ASP A 437 33.31 -5.43 -9.65
CA ASP A 437 32.98 -6.67 -10.34
C ASP A 437 31.68 -6.59 -11.16
N ILE A 438 30.77 -5.69 -10.81
CA ILE A 438 29.52 -5.45 -11.54
C ILE A 438 29.78 -4.88 -12.95
N PHE A 439 30.85 -4.11 -13.11
CA PHE A 439 31.12 -3.33 -14.33
C PHE A 439 32.27 -3.88 -15.21
N ASN A 440 32.88 -4.99 -14.81
CA ASN A 440 34.02 -5.60 -15.54
C ASN A 440 33.59 -6.46 -16.75
#